data_AF-A0A3G6PID9-F1
#
_entry.id   AF-A0A3G6PID9-F1
#
_cell.length_a   1.000
_cell.length_b   1.000
_cell.length_c   1.000
_cell.angle_alpha   90.00
_cell.angle_beta   90.00
_cell.angle_gamma   90.00
#
_symmetry.space_group_name_H-M   'P 1'
#
loop_
_entity.id
_entity.type
_entity.pdbx_description
1 polymer ?
#
loop_
_entity_poly.entity_id
_entity_poly.type
_entity_poly.pdbx_seq_one_letter_code
_entity_poly.pdbx_strand_id
1 'polypeptide(L)'
;MWIYTKRFDEDKNMVTLNSGYIFSYSKYDGFCERLLAAELLVDQNFNFILQMSAFEHEKITKNDSGFFQESGELSGKIFEYFEQLIDLDVKSLKQKYDPITFYISDCGSQQLLINLDQGIEVSIVDGLPLEYCRTETELLLFEFNEYMKNWIEEKYLTWIK
;
A
#
# COMPACT_ATOMS: atom_id res chain seq x y z
N MET A 1 4.96 16.47 -4.65
CA MET A 1 3.88 16.83 -3.72
C MET A 1 2.91 15.68 -3.74
N TRP A 2 2.83 14.92 -2.64
CA TRP A 2 1.83 13.86 -2.50
C TRP A 2 0.48 14.53 -2.74
N ILE A 3 -0.28 14.04 -3.72
CA ILE A 3 -1.66 14.47 -3.91
C ILE A 3 -2.35 14.06 -2.60
N TYR A 4 -3.01 15.00 -1.92
CA TYR A 4 -3.73 14.71 -0.67
C TYR A 4 -4.84 13.70 -0.96
N THR A 5 -4.53 12.42 -0.98
CA THR A 5 -5.40 11.32 -1.44
C THR A 5 -6.22 10.74 -0.29
N LYS A 6 -5.75 10.94 0.94
CA LYS A 6 -6.37 10.50 2.18
C LYS A 6 -7.04 11.68 2.87
N ARG A 7 -8.22 11.43 3.44
CA ARG A 7 -9.01 12.37 4.25
C ARG A 7 -9.57 11.63 5.46
N PHE A 8 -9.68 12.30 6.59
CA PHE A 8 -10.39 11.73 7.74
C PHE A 8 -11.90 11.90 7.51
N ASP A 9 -12.65 10.80 7.62
CA ASP A 9 -14.11 10.78 7.59
C ASP A 9 -14.61 10.75 9.04
N GLU A 10 -15.16 11.86 9.52
CA GLU A 10 -15.62 12.01 10.91
C GLU A 10 -16.80 11.10 11.23
N ASP A 11 -17.71 10.88 10.27
CA ASP A 11 -18.90 10.05 10.46
C ASP A 11 -18.52 8.57 10.61
N LYS A 12 -17.51 8.13 9.83
CA LYS A 12 -16.97 6.77 9.89
C LYS A 12 -15.85 6.60 10.91
N ASN A 13 -15.34 7.70 11.47
CA ASN A 13 -14.19 7.76 12.36
C ASN A 13 -12.96 6.98 11.83
N MET A 14 -12.64 7.17 10.55
CA MET A 14 -11.52 6.49 9.88
C MET A 14 -10.91 7.33 8.77
N VAL A 15 -9.69 6.98 8.34
CA VAL A 15 -9.10 7.57 7.15
C VAL A 15 -9.72 6.91 5.91
N THR A 16 -10.20 7.73 4.98
CA THR A 16 -10.76 7.30 3.69
C THR A 16 -9.98 7.94 2.56
N LEU A 17 -10.11 7.41 1.36
CA LEU A 17 -9.59 8.06 0.15
C LEU A 17 -10.53 9.19 -0.30
N ASN A 18 -10.00 10.13 -1.06
CA ASN A 18 -10.81 11.08 -1.82
C ASN A 18 -11.79 10.33 -2.72
N SER A 19 -12.94 10.96 -3.00
CA SER A 19 -14.09 10.34 -3.68
C SER A 19 -13.81 9.76 -5.08
N GLY A 20 -12.65 10.07 -5.68
CA GLY A 20 -12.22 9.50 -6.95
C GLY A 20 -11.54 8.13 -6.86
N TYR A 21 -11.10 7.70 -5.66
CA TYR A 21 -10.33 6.47 -5.48
C TYR A 21 -11.07 5.44 -4.62
N ILE A 22 -10.97 4.17 -5.02
CA ILE A 22 -11.55 3.03 -4.33
C ILE A 22 -10.52 2.22 -3.55
N PHE A 23 -9.25 2.34 -3.91
CA PHE A 23 -8.17 1.60 -3.27
C PHE A 23 -6.87 2.40 -3.23
N SER A 24 -6.13 2.24 -2.13
CA SER A 24 -4.75 2.68 -1.99
C SER A 24 -3.93 1.60 -1.32
N TYR A 25 -2.72 1.40 -1.83
CA TYR A 25 -1.66 0.67 -1.16
C TYR A 25 -0.50 1.64 -0.93
N SER A 26 -0.12 1.85 0.32
CA SER A 26 1.04 2.66 0.70
C SER A 26 2.12 1.80 1.34
N LYS A 27 3.39 2.05 1.00
CA LYS A 27 4.56 1.43 1.63
C LYS A 27 5.55 2.50 2.04
N TYR A 28 6.13 2.32 3.23
CA TYR A 28 7.26 3.07 3.73
C TYR A 28 8.31 2.11 4.29
N ASP A 29 9.59 2.34 4.01
CA ASP A 29 10.67 1.43 4.39
C ASP A 29 11.21 1.62 5.82
N GLY A 30 10.72 2.62 6.59
CA GLY A 30 11.34 2.98 7.88
C GLY A 30 12.60 3.83 7.67
N PHE A 31 13.42 4.04 8.70
CA PHE A 31 14.72 4.70 8.55
C PHE A 31 15.75 3.71 7.97
N CYS A 32 15.75 3.59 6.65
CA CYS A 32 16.80 2.93 5.87
C CYS A 32 17.54 3.96 4.99
N GLU A 33 18.64 3.55 4.36
CA GLU A 33 19.40 4.44 3.45
C GLU A 33 18.54 4.98 2.29
N ARG A 34 17.49 4.25 1.88
CA ARG A 34 16.61 4.61 0.76
C ARG A 34 15.52 5.60 1.14
N LEU A 35 15.00 5.50 2.38
CA LEU A 35 13.76 6.13 2.86
C LEU A 35 12.66 6.11 1.80
N LEU A 36 12.44 4.94 1.18
CA LEU A 36 11.47 4.79 0.10
C LEU A 36 10.06 4.92 0.65
N ALA A 37 9.29 5.82 0.04
CA ALA A 37 7.85 5.93 0.24
C ALA A 37 7.17 5.73 -1.12
N ALA A 38 6.15 4.88 -1.15
CA ALA A 38 5.42 4.55 -2.36
C ALA A 38 3.91 4.49 -2.09
N GLU A 39 3.11 4.92 -3.07
CA GLU A 39 1.66 4.81 -3.03
C GLU A 39 1.11 4.43 -4.41
N LEU A 40 0.33 3.34 -4.45
CA LEU A 40 -0.54 2.98 -5.56
C LEU A 40 -1.95 3.44 -5.22
N LEU A 41 -2.57 4.20 -6.12
CA LEU A 41 -3.97 4.63 -6.04
C LEU A 41 -4.75 4.04 -7.19
N VAL A 42 -5.96 3.57 -6.95
CA VAL A 42 -6.85 2.99 -7.98
C VAL A 42 -8.22 3.66 -7.93
N ASP A 43 -8.70 4.10 -9.08
CA ASP A 43 -10.01 4.74 -9.25
C ASP A 43 -11.15 3.74 -9.52
N GLN A 44 -12.38 4.25 -9.60
CA GLN A 44 -13.59 3.43 -9.86
C GLN A 44 -13.60 2.74 -11.23
N ASN A 45 -12.79 3.23 -12.18
CA ASN A 45 -12.66 2.66 -13.51
C ASN A 45 -11.41 1.76 -13.61
N PHE A 46 -10.80 1.40 -12.48
CA PHE A 46 -9.58 0.62 -12.39
C PHE A 46 -8.36 1.26 -13.07
N ASN A 47 -8.35 2.58 -13.25
CA ASN A 47 -7.11 3.29 -13.59
C ASN A 47 -6.29 3.47 -12.32
N PHE A 48 -4.96 3.34 -12.46
CA PHE A 48 -4.04 3.52 -11.35
C PHE A 48 -3.07 4.68 -11.55
N ILE A 49 -2.59 5.21 -10.42
CA ILE A 49 -1.40 6.06 -10.33
C ILE A 49 -0.48 5.43 -9.29
N LEU A 50 0.75 5.08 -9.69
CA LEU A 50 1.83 4.73 -8.78
C LEU A 50 2.74 5.94 -8.61
N GLN A 51 3.02 6.32 -7.37
CA GLN A 51 3.99 7.36 -7.03
C GLN A 51 5.03 6.76 -6.09
N MET A 52 6.31 7.09 -6.31
CA MET A 52 7.38 6.72 -5.39
C MET A 52 8.32 7.90 -5.17
N SER A 53 8.86 8.00 -3.97
CA SER A 53 9.91 8.96 -3.61
C SER A 53 10.97 8.29 -2.75
N ALA A 54 12.23 8.60 -3.01
CA ALA A 54 13.37 8.11 -2.23
C ALA A 54 14.27 9.29 -1.85
N PHE A 55 14.87 9.23 -0.66
CA PHE A 55 15.66 10.33 -0.12
C PHE A 55 17.05 10.38 -0.76
N GLU A 56 17.48 11.56 -1.22
CA GLU A 56 18.82 11.80 -1.78
C GLU A 56 19.24 10.92 -2.97
N HIS A 57 18.29 10.24 -3.64
CA HIS A 57 18.57 9.32 -4.75
C HIS A 57 18.66 9.96 -6.14
N GLU A 58 18.58 11.30 -6.24
CA GLU A 58 18.65 12.03 -7.52
C GLU A 58 19.87 11.65 -8.38
N LYS A 59 20.99 11.25 -7.77
CA LYS A 59 22.21 10.90 -8.52
C LYS A 59 22.21 9.48 -9.09
N ILE A 60 21.38 8.60 -8.53
CA ILE A 60 21.34 7.17 -8.88
C ILE A 60 20.05 6.78 -9.61
N THR A 61 19.08 7.68 -9.77
CA THR A 61 17.86 7.43 -10.55
C THR A 61 18.04 7.71 -12.04
N LYS A 62 17.32 6.98 -12.89
CA LYS A 62 17.41 7.11 -14.36
C LYS A 62 17.00 8.48 -14.90
N ASN A 63 16.19 9.22 -14.16
CA ASN A 63 15.63 10.52 -14.53
C ASN A 63 16.22 11.70 -13.73
N ASP A 64 17.28 11.48 -12.97
CA ASP A 64 17.91 12.46 -12.08
C ASP A 64 16.92 13.14 -11.10
N SER A 65 15.89 12.40 -10.68
CA SER A 65 14.81 12.86 -9.81
C SER A 65 14.66 11.92 -8.63
N GLY A 66 14.40 12.46 -7.43
CA GLY A 66 14.00 11.68 -6.25
C GLY A 66 12.52 11.27 -6.25
N PHE A 67 11.82 11.51 -7.36
CA PHE A 67 10.41 11.19 -7.55
C PHE A 67 10.16 10.40 -8.86
N PHE A 68 9.30 9.39 -8.75
CA PHE A 68 8.80 8.55 -9.82
C PHE A 68 7.27 8.59 -9.84
N GLN A 69 6.69 8.63 -11.03
CA GLN A 69 5.25 8.46 -11.21
C GLN A 69 4.95 7.66 -12.47
N GLU A 70 4.02 6.72 -12.35
CA GLU A 70 3.48 5.92 -13.44
C GLU A 70 1.95 5.92 -13.35
N SER A 71 1.28 5.80 -14.48
CA SER A 71 -0.17 5.68 -14.54
C SER A 71 -0.56 4.71 -15.64
N GLY A 72 -1.67 4.02 -15.45
CA GLY A 72 -2.14 3.01 -16.39
C GLY A 72 -3.46 2.39 -15.95
N GLU A 73 -3.82 1.27 -16.58
CA GLU A 73 -4.99 0.47 -16.21
C GLU A 73 -4.54 -0.71 -15.35
N LEU A 74 -5.27 -0.96 -14.27
CA LEU A 74 -4.99 -2.05 -13.35
C LEU A 74 -5.26 -3.37 -14.06
N SER A 75 -4.26 -4.25 -14.10
CA SER A 75 -4.35 -5.53 -14.80
C SER A 75 -3.46 -6.59 -14.16
N GLY A 76 -3.66 -7.84 -14.57
CA GLY A 76 -2.89 -8.98 -14.07
C GLY A 76 -3.12 -9.25 -12.59
N LYS A 77 -2.08 -9.72 -11.90
CA LYS A 77 -2.21 -10.21 -10.51
C LYS A 77 -2.68 -9.17 -9.51
N ILE A 78 -2.34 -7.88 -9.66
CA ILE A 78 -2.83 -6.84 -8.73
C ILE A 78 -4.34 -6.72 -8.83
N PHE A 79 -4.87 -6.76 -10.05
CA PHE A 79 -6.31 -6.72 -10.29
C PHE A 79 -6.98 -7.99 -9.75
N GLU A 80 -6.42 -9.18 -10.01
CA GLU A 80 -6.94 -10.45 -9.50
C GLU A 80 -7.01 -10.49 -7.95
N TYR A 81 -5.96 -10.02 -7.26
CA TYR A 81 -5.97 -9.92 -5.80
C TYR A 81 -6.99 -8.90 -5.31
N PHE A 82 -7.09 -7.75 -5.99
CA PHE A 82 -8.05 -6.72 -5.63
C PHE A 82 -9.49 -7.22 -5.76
N GLU A 83 -9.84 -7.89 -6.87
CA GLU A 83 -11.16 -8.52 -7.07
C GLU A 83 -11.48 -9.54 -5.98
N GLN A 84 -10.55 -10.45 -5.68
CA GLN A 84 -10.76 -11.43 -4.61
C GLN A 84 -10.93 -10.77 -3.25
N LEU A 85 -10.18 -9.69 -2.98
CA LEU A 85 -10.26 -8.99 -1.70
C LEU A 85 -11.63 -8.32 -1.52
N ILE A 86 -12.18 -7.70 -2.56
CA ILE A 86 -13.49 -7.03 -2.47
C ILE A 86 -14.66 -8.02 -2.38
N ASP A 87 -14.49 -9.26 -2.86
CA ASP A 87 -15.50 -10.32 -2.80
C ASP A 87 -15.58 -11.02 -1.42
N LEU A 88 -14.56 -10.87 -0.58
CA LEU A 88 -14.51 -11.50 0.74
C LEU A 88 -15.14 -10.65 1.85
N ASP A 89 -15.40 -11.27 3.00
CA ASP A 89 -15.83 -10.57 4.22
C ASP A 89 -14.68 -9.78 4.86
N VAL A 90 -14.31 -8.70 4.19
CA VAL A 90 -13.24 -7.79 4.59
C VAL A 90 -13.52 -7.08 5.92
N LYS A 91 -14.79 -7.07 6.39
CA LYS A 91 -15.15 -6.51 7.71
C LYS A 91 -14.59 -7.32 8.87
N SER A 92 -14.22 -8.57 8.64
CA SER A 92 -13.58 -9.43 9.64
C SER A 92 -12.08 -9.12 9.84
N LEU A 93 -11.47 -8.33 8.95
CA LEU A 93 -10.06 -7.97 9.04
C LEU A 93 -9.79 -7.07 10.25
N LYS A 94 -8.63 -7.27 10.86
CA LYS A 94 -8.12 -6.34 11.89
C LYS A 94 -7.66 -5.05 11.20
N GLN A 95 -7.84 -3.92 11.86
CA GLN A 95 -7.31 -2.65 11.35
C GLN A 95 -5.79 -2.57 11.47
N LYS A 96 -5.20 -3.30 12.43
CA LYS A 96 -3.77 -3.26 12.71
C LYS A 96 -3.23 -4.68 12.90
N TYR A 97 -2.19 -5.01 12.14
CA TYR A 97 -1.42 -6.23 12.26
C TYR A 97 0.00 -5.90 12.73
N ASP A 98 0.24 -6.09 14.03
CA ASP A 98 1.53 -5.86 14.67
C ASP A 98 1.92 -7.02 15.62
N PRO A 99 3.23 -7.25 15.84
CA PRO A 99 3.68 -8.10 16.93
C PRO A 99 3.42 -7.39 18.26
N ILE A 100 2.56 -7.98 19.10
CA ILE A 100 2.07 -7.45 20.40
C ILE A 100 3.20 -7.03 21.37
N THR A 101 4.43 -7.49 21.15
CA THR A 101 5.55 -7.38 22.10
C THR A 101 6.76 -6.54 21.64
N PHE A 102 6.82 -6.09 20.38
CA PHE A 102 7.98 -5.33 19.88
C PHE A 102 7.52 -4.12 19.05
N TYR A 103 7.44 -2.96 19.69
CA TYR A 103 7.29 -1.68 19.00
C TYR A 103 8.68 -1.09 18.76
N ILE A 104 9.31 -1.47 17.65
CA ILE A 104 10.46 -0.75 17.13
C ILE A 104 9.90 0.36 16.25
N SER A 105 10.07 1.62 16.64
CA SER A 105 9.52 2.81 15.97
C SER A 105 10.10 3.09 14.57
N ASP A 106 10.89 2.16 14.05
CA ASP A 106 11.76 2.32 12.89
C ASP A 106 11.57 1.20 11.84
N CYS A 107 10.55 0.36 12.02
CA CYS A 107 10.20 -0.63 11.03
C CYS A 107 9.42 0.00 9.87
N GLY A 108 9.64 -0.52 8.67
CA GLY A 108 8.79 -0.22 7.53
C GLY A 108 7.32 -0.55 7.82
N SER A 109 6.42 0.07 7.07
CA SER A 109 4.98 -0.13 7.21
C SER A 109 4.30 -0.23 5.85
N GLN A 110 3.23 -1.00 5.80
CA GLN A 110 2.30 -1.05 4.68
C GLN A 110 0.91 -0.66 5.16
N GLN A 111 0.18 0.07 4.33
CA GLN A 111 -1.19 0.46 4.61
C GLN A 111 -2.05 0.20 3.38
N LEU A 112 -3.17 -0.50 3.59
CA LEU A 112 -4.20 -0.71 2.59
C LEU A 112 -5.44 0.07 3.01
N LEU A 113 -5.98 0.87 2.08
CA LEU A 113 -7.23 1.59 2.24
C LEU A 113 -8.18 1.16 1.13
N ILE A 114 -9.37 0.69 1.49
CA ILE A 114 -10.43 0.31 0.57
C ILE A 114 -11.63 1.17 0.88
N ASN A 115 -12.12 1.91 -0.11
CA ASN A 115 -13.22 2.87 0.01
C ASN A 115 -14.55 2.30 -0.50
N LEU A 116 -14.74 0.99 -0.41
CA LEU A 116 -15.98 0.31 -0.79
C LEU A 116 -16.86 0.04 0.43
N ASP A 117 -18.18 0.16 0.26
CA ASP A 117 -19.20 0.06 1.30
C ASP A 117 -18.91 0.89 2.57
N GLN A 118 -18.46 0.24 3.64
CA GLN A 118 -18.18 0.88 4.92
C GLN A 118 -16.80 1.54 4.97
N GLY A 119 -15.89 1.18 4.07
CA GLY A 119 -14.50 1.62 4.11
C GLY A 119 -13.67 0.78 5.08
N ILE A 120 -12.46 0.42 4.69
CA ILE A 120 -11.55 -0.41 5.47
C ILE A 120 -10.15 0.20 5.40
N GLU A 121 -9.52 0.30 6.56
CA GLU A 121 -8.14 0.71 6.75
C GLU A 121 -7.40 -0.40 7.46
N VAL A 122 -6.39 -0.96 6.80
CA VAL A 122 -5.54 -2.02 7.36
C VAL A 122 -4.09 -1.56 7.33
N SER A 123 -3.45 -1.57 8.50
CA SER A 123 -2.03 -1.31 8.66
C SER A 123 -1.29 -2.60 9.00
N ILE A 124 -0.20 -2.87 8.28
CA ILE A 124 0.64 -4.06 8.42
C ILE A 124 2.07 -3.59 8.68
N VAL A 125 2.69 -4.08 9.75
CA VAL A 125 4.12 -3.84 10.01
C VAL A 125 4.97 -4.67 9.04
N ASP A 126 6.03 -4.07 8.49
CA ASP A 126 6.91 -4.80 7.59
C ASP A 126 7.57 -6.00 8.29
N GLY A 127 7.68 -7.11 7.56
CA GLY A 127 8.22 -8.37 8.09
C GLY A 127 7.29 -9.12 9.04
N LEU A 128 5.98 -8.77 9.10
CA LEU A 128 5.00 -9.54 9.87
C LEU A 128 5.02 -11.02 9.43
N PRO A 129 5.13 -12.00 10.34
CA PRO A 129 5.06 -13.41 9.99
C PRO A 129 3.66 -13.86 9.57
N LEU A 130 3.57 -14.82 8.64
CA LEU A 130 2.32 -15.44 8.18
C LEU A 130 1.46 -15.99 9.34
N GLU A 131 2.09 -16.45 10.42
CA GLU A 131 1.44 -17.03 11.61
C GLU A 131 0.44 -16.08 12.30
N TYR A 132 0.51 -14.77 12.01
CA TYR A 132 -0.44 -13.77 12.50
C TYR A 132 -1.77 -13.75 11.72
N CYS A 133 -1.82 -14.43 10.57
CA CYS A 133 -2.99 -14.56 9.70
C CYS A 133 -3.63 -15.94 9.90
N ARG A 134 -4.93 -15.98 10.24
CA ARG A 134 -5.64 -17.21 10.64
C ARG A 134 -6.84 -17.53 9.76
N THR A 135 -7.44 -16.52 9.16
CA THR A 135 -8.61 -16.67 8.27
C THR A 135 -8.17 -16.65 6.80
N GLU A 136 -9.02 -17.17 5.92
CA GLU A 136 -8.78 -17.12 4.46
C GLU A 136 -8.60 -15.68 3.96
N THR A 137 -9.41 -14.74 4.46
CA THR A 137 -9.29 -13.32 4.14
C THR A 137 -7.96 -12.71 4.62
N GLU A 138 -7.49 -13.10 5.80
CA GLU A 138 -6.18 -12.67 6.31
C GLU A 138 -5.02 -13.26 5.50
N LEU A 139 -5.13 -14.51 5.06
CA LEU A 139 -4.14 -15.14 4.19
C LEU A 139 -4.09 -14.45 2.83
N LEU A 140 -5.24 -14.16 2.22
CA LEU A 140 -5.31 -13.40 0.97
C LEU A 140 -4.68 -12.01 1.11
N LEU A 141 -5.02 -11.29 2.19
CA LEU A 141 -4.44 -9.99 2.51
C LEU A 141 -2.91 -10.07 2.63
N PHE A 142 -2.40 -11.10 3.30
CA PHE A 142 -0.96 -11.32 3.46
C PHE A 142 -0.27 -11.57 2.11
N GLU A 143 -0.81 -12.48 1.31
CA GLU A 143 -0.28 -12.78 -0.03
C GLU A 143 -0.29 -11.54 -0.93
N PHE A 144 -1.38 -10.77 -0.90
CA PHE A 144 -1.50 -9.54 -1.65
C PHE A 144 -0.47 -8.50 -1.17
N ASN A 145 -0.28 -8.33 0.14
CA ASN A 145 0.71 -7.42 0.69
C ASN A 145 2.14 -7.80 0.26
N GLU A 146 2.51 -9.08 0.35
CA GLU A 146 3.83 -9.56 -0.09
C GLU A 146 4.02 -9.38 -1.60
N TYR A 147 2.98 -9.65 -2.40
CA TYR A 147 3.02 -9.38 -3.83
C TYR A 147 3.26 -7.90 -4.13
N MET A 148 2.51 -7.00 -3.48
CA MET A 148 2.65 -5.56 -3.65
C MET A 148 4.03 -5.05 -3.23
N LYS A 149 4.59 -5.56 -2.12
CA LYS A 149 5.96 -5.24 -1.68
C LYS A 149 6.98 -5.56 -2.76
N ASN A 150 6.93 -6.79 -3.30
CA ASN A 150 7.86 -7.23 -4.34
C ASN A 150 7.70 -6.42 -5.63
N TRP A 151 6.45 -6.14 -6.02
CA TRP A 151 6.16 -5.35 -7.21
C TRP A 151 6.70 -3.91 -7.09
N ILE A 152 6.55 -3.25 -5.94
CA ILE A 152 7.13 -1.92 -5.70
C ILE A 152 8.66 -1.98 -5.75
N GLU A 153 9.27 -3.02 -5.16
CA GLU A 153 10.73 -3.19 -5.21
C GLU A 153 11.21 -3.37 -6.65
N GLU A 154 10.51 -4.16 -7.48
CA GLU A 154 10.82 -4.30 -8.91
C GLU A 154 10.72 -2.96 -9.67
N LYS A 155 9.69 -2.16 -9.37
CA LYS A 155 9.53 -0.81 -9.95
C LYS A 155 10.66 0.12 -9.52
N TYR A 156 11.05 0.07 -8.24
CA TYR A 156 12.15 0.85 -7.69
C TYR A 156 13.50 0.45 -8.32
N LEU A 157 13.81 -0.85 -8.41
CA LEU A 157 15.01 -1.37 -9.06
C LEU A 157 15.07 -0.98 -10.55
N THR A 158 13.92 -0.92 -11.21
CA THR A 158 13.82 -0.45 -12.60
C THR A 158 14.03 1.06 -12.71
N TRP A 159 13.72 1.84 -11.67
CA TRP A 159 13.87 3.29 -11.66
C TRP A 159 15.32 3.75 -11.41
N ILE A 160 16.08 3.01 -10.61
CA ILE A 160 17.51 3.28 -10.37
C ILE A 160 18.38 2.83 -11.57
N LYS A 161 19.53 3.49 -11.75
CA LYS A 161 20.49 3.31 -12.85
C LYS A 161 21.31 2.03 -12.72
#